data_AF-A0A8C5B1X8-F1
#
_entry.id   AF-A0A8C5B1X8-F1
#
_cell.length_a   1.000
_cell.length_b   1.000
_cell.length_c   1.000
_cell.angle_alpha   90.00
_cell.angle_beta   90.00
_cell.angle_gamma   90.00
#
_symmetry.space_group_name_H-M   'P 1'
#
loop_
_entity.id
_entity.type
_entity.pdbx_description
1 polymer ?
#
loop_
_entity_poly.entity_id
_entity_poly.type
_entity_poly.pdbx_seq_one_letter_code
_entity_poly.pdbx_strand_id
1 'polypeptide(L)'
;MEISLLRRDSPSPWKEGREHLLDELDELTLQGWMLHDKSLYLVSTTKKGWRASREDCQKRKADLVVINSREELNQVSRFDSRLMGSSWIGLSDQEKEGTLKWVDGTPMTSR
;
A
#
# COMPACT_ATOMS: atom_id res chain seq x y z
N MET A 1 15.35 -4.43 7.45
CA MET A 1 14.49 -5.63 7.51
C MET A 1 13.25 -5.33 6.70
N GLU A 2 13.18 -5.81 5.47
CA GLU A 2 12.36 -5.19 4.40
C GLU A 2 10.87 -5.61 4.43
N ILE A 3 10.09 -4.92 5.24
CA ILE A 3 8.62 -5.06 5.29
C ILE A 3 8.00 -4.30 4.10
N SER A 4 6.86 -4.72 3.55
CA SER A 4 6.19 -4.02 2.44
C SER A 4 4.88 -3.42 2.91
N LEU A 5 4.56 -2.17 2.56
CA LEU A 5 3.22 -1.63 2.81
C LEU A 5 2.38 -1.73 1.54
N LEU A 6 1.34 -2.54 1.61
CA LEU A 6 0.41 -2.76 0.51
C LEU A 6 -0.73 -1.75 0.62
N ARG A 7 -1.16 -1.21 -0.52
CA ARG A 7 -2.38 -0.41 -0.64
C ARG A 7 -3.32 -1.04 -1.67
N ARG A 8 -4.60 -1.15 -1.32
CA ARG A 8 -5.70 -1.54 -2.22
C ARG A 8 -6.86 -0.55 -2.05
N ASP A 9 -7.53 -0.18 -3.14
CA ASP A 9 -8.78 0.59 -3.08
C ASP A 9 -9.90 -0.23 -2.43
N SER A 10 -10.72 0.41 -1.60
CA SER A 10 -11.90 -0.24 -1.04
C SER A 10 -12.89 -0.62 -2.15
N PRO A 11 -13.62 -1.74 -2.02
CA PRO A 11 -14.59 -2.15 -3.02
C PRO A 11 -15.67 -1.08 -3.17
N SER A 12 -15.94 -0.68 -4.42
CA SER A 12 -16.81 0.45 -4.73
C SER A 12 -18.29 0.15 -4.43
N PRO A 13 -19.04 1.07 -3.80
CA PRO A 13 -20.44 0.83 -3.41
C PRO A 13 -21.42 0.65 -4.58
N TRP A 14 -20.99 0.94 -5.81
CA TRP A 14 -21.85 1.04 -6.98
C TRP A 14 -21.93 -0.23 -7.83
N LYS A 15 -21.27 -1.34 -7.44
CA LYS A 15 -21.24 -2.56 -8.27
C LYS A 15 -22.05 -3.75 -7.76
N GLU A 16 -22.20 -3.98 -6.45
CA GLU A 16 -22.78 -5.28 -5.98
C GLU A 16 -23.57 -5.27 -4.65
N GLY A 17 -24.02 -4.10 -4.18
CA GLY A 17 -24.84 -3.97 -2.98
C GLY A 17 -24.03 -3.87 -1.68
N ARG A 18 -24.59 -3.18 -0.67
CA ARG A 18 -23.88 -2.77 0.56
C ARG A 18 -23.47 -3.93 1.47
N GLU A 19 -24.17 -5.05 1.44
CA GLU A 19 -23.96 -6.18 2.35
C GLU A 19 -22.69 -6.97 1.97
N HIS A 20 -22.52 -7.33 0.69
CA HIS A 20 -21.30 -7.99 0.19
C HIS A 20 -20.02 -7.17 0.42
N LEU A 21 -20.13 -5.84 0.45
CA LEU A 21 -19.00 -4.96 0.74
C LEU A 21 -18.54 -5.06 2.19
N LEU A 22 -19.48 -5.28 3.12
CA LEU A 22 -19.16 -5.43 4.53
C LEU A 22 -18.51 -6.78 4.78
N ASP A 23 -18.99 -7.85 4.16
CA ASP A 23 -18.33 -9.18 4.22
C ASP A 23 -16.91 -9.15 3.62
N GLU A 24 -16.72 -8.57 2.42
CA GLU A 24 -15.36 -8.49 1.83
C GLU A 24 -14.41 -7.64 2.68
N LEU A 25 -14.90 -6.55 3.28
CA LEU A 25 -14.10 -5.74 4.20
C LEU A 25 -13.80 -6.50 5.50
N ASP A 26 -14.75 -7.24 6.06
CA ASP A 26 -14.56 -8.04 7.27
C ASP A 26 -13.48 -9.11 7.04
N GLU A 27 -13.56 -9.86 5.96
CA GLU A 27 -12.56 -10.86 5.56
C GLU A 27 -11.15 -10.25 5.42
N LEU A 28 -11.05 -9.07 4.81
CA LEU A 28 -9.77 -8.37 4.66
C LEU A 28 -9.25 -7.89 6.02
N THR A 29 -10.10 -7.37 6.89
CA THR A 29 -9.68 -6.98 8.25
C THR A 29 -9.24 -8.19 9.09
N LEU A 30 -9.89 -9.35 8.94
CA LEU A 30 -9.47 -10.62 9.57
C LEU A 30 -8.10 -11.10 9.06
N GLN A 31 -7.76 -10.80 7.81
CA GLN A 31 -6.43 -11.05 7.24
C GLN A 31 -5.37 -10.02 7.68
N GLY A 32 -5.74 -9.05 8.53
CA GLY A 32 -4.84 -8.02 9.06
C GLY A 32 -4.73 -6.77 8.19
N TRP A 33 -5.63 -6.57 7.22
CA TRP A 33 -5.71 -5.31 6.50
C TRP A 33 -6.34 -4.22 7.37
N MET A 34 -5.76 -3.03 7.32
CA MET A 34 -6.22 -1.85 8.04
C MET A 34 -6.94 -0.92 7.06
N LEU A 35 -8.25 -0.71 7.26
CA LEU A 35 -9.02 0.24 6.47
C LEU A 35 -8.76 1.67 6.96
N HIS A 36 -8.38 2.56 6.06
CA HIS A 36 -8.28 3.98 6.34
C HIS A 36 -8.79 4.81 5.16
N ASP A 37 -9.73 5.71 5.45
CA ASP A 37 -10.47 6.52 4.47
C ASP A 37 -11.17 5.67 3.40
N LYS A 38 -10.51 5.41 2.27
CA LYS A 38 -10.99 4.60 1.15
C LYS A 38 -9.94 3.59 0.67
N SER A 39 -8.95 3.31 1.50
CA SER A 39 -7.84 2.43 1.15
C SER A 39 -7.55 1.45 2.27
N LEU A 40 -7.20 0.23 1.88
CA LEU A 40 -6.80 -0.84 2.76
C LEU A 40 -5.28 -0.94 2.76
N TYR A 41 -4.69 -1.03 3.95
CA TYR A 41 -3.26 -1.07 4.18
C TYR A 41 -2.86 -2.39 4.81
N LEU A 42 -1.83 -3.06 4.29
CA LEU A 42 -1.29 -4.27 4.90
C LEU A 42 0.22 -4.16 5.05
N VAL A 43 0.73 -4.50 6.23
CA VAL A 43 2.16 -4.52 6.52
C VAL A 43 2.67 -5.96 6.35
N SER A 44 3.39 -6.22 5.25
CA SER A 44 3.94 -7.55 4.98
C SER A 44 5.08 -7.87 5.94
N THR A 45 4.99 -9.01 6.64
CA THR A 45 6.04 -9.49 7.55
C THR A 45 7.21 -10.18 6.82
N THR A 46 7.10 -10.36 5.50
CA THR A 46 8.09 -11.10 4.71
C THR A 46 9.18 -10.17 4.18
N LYS A 47 10.44 -10.47 4.48
CA LYS A 47 11.59 -9.70 4.00
C LYS A 47 11.87 -10.02 2.54
N LYS A 48 11.61 -9.07 1.65
CA LYS A 48 11.86 -9.18 0.20
C LYS A 48 12.47 -7.87 -0.32
N GLY A 49 13.27 -7.95 -1.38
CA GLY A 49 13.70 -6.75 -2.11
C GLY A 49 12.53 -5.99 -2.72
N TRP A 50 12.73 -4.74 -3.14
CA TRP A 50 11.66 -3.87 -3.67
C TRP A 50 10.84 -4.52 -4.79
N ARG A 51 11.52 -5.09 -5.80
CA ARG A 51 10.86 -5.72 -6.95
C ARG A 51 10.02 -6.94 -6.56
N ALA A 52 10.60 -7.85 -5.76
CA ALA A 52 9.92 -9.03 -5.28
C ALA A 52 8.76 -8.70 -4.30
N SER A 53 8.90 -7.61 -3.55
CA SER A 53 7.83 -7.06 -2.71
C SER A 53 6.67 -6.60 -3.58
N ARG A 54 6.93 -5.79 -4.63
CA ARG A 54 5.91 -5.32 -5.57
C ARG A 54 5.18 -6.47 -6.26
N GLU A 55 5.91 -7.48 -6.74
CA GLU A 55 5.33 -8.67 -7.36
C GLU A 55 4.41 -9.43 -6.38
N ASP A 56 4.77 -9.52 -5.11
CA ASP A 56 3.91 -10.12 -4.08
C ASP A 56 2.64 -9.29 -3.84
N CYS A 57 2.78 -7.96 -3.80
CA CYS A 57 1.64 -7.05 -3.66
C CYS A 57 0.65 -7.25 -4.81
N GLN A 58 1.16 -7.30 -6.05
CA GLN A 58 0.34 -7.45 -7.26
C GLN A 58 -0.38 -8.80 -7.30
N LYS A 59 0.28 -9.88 -6.84
CA LYS A 59 -0.38 -11.18 -6.66
C LYS A 59 -1.55 -11.14 -5.67
N ARG A 60 -1.52 -10.22 -4.70
CA ARG A 60 -2.58 -9.98 -3.71
C ARG A 60 -3.60 -8.92 -4.16
N LYS A 61 -3.62 -8.54 -5.44
CA LYS A 61 -4.46 -7.46 -5.99
C LYS A 61 -4.25 -6.11 -5.28
N ALA A 62 -3.02 -5.84 -4.87
CA ALA A 62 -2.59 -4.59 -4.26
C ALA A 62 -1.28 -4.10 -4.90
N ASP A 63 -0.81 -2.92 -4.53
CA ASP A 63 0.52 -2.45 -4.93
C ASP A 63 1.22 -1.81 -3.71
N LEU A 64 2.50 -1.48 -3.85
CA LEU A 64 3.23 -0.78 -2.79
C LEU A 64 2.63 0.61 -2.55
N VAL A 65 2.60 1.05 -1.29
CA VAL A 65 1.94 2.30 -0.91
C VAL A 65 2.51 3.50 -1.68
N VAL A 66 1.60 4.33 -2.19
CA VAL A 66 1.90 5.59 -2.86
C VAL A 66 1.42 6.72 -1.97
N ILE A 67 2.33 7.48 -1.37
CA ILE A 67 2.01 8.46 -0.32
C ILE A 67 1.54 9.77 -0.97
N ASN A 68 0.25 10.08 -0.87
CA ASN A 68 -0.36 11.25 -1.53
C ASN A 68 -0.33 12.52 -0.70
N SER A 69 -0.22 12.37 0.62
CA SER A 69 -0.27 13.50 1.54
C SER A 69 0.60 13.25 2.76
N ARG A 70 0.96 14.33 3.45
CA ARG A 70 1.64 14.26 4.75
C ARG A 70 0.78 13.57 5.81
N GLU A 71 -0.54 13.67 5.68
CA GLU A 71 -1.48 12.96 6.54
C GLU A 71 -1.40 11.45 6.33
N GLU A 72 -1.39 10.99 5.06
CA GLU A 72 -1.21 9.58 4.73
C GLU A 72 0.14 9.07 5.26
N LEU A 73 1.22 9.84 5.09
CA LEU A 73 2.54 9.50 5.66
C LEU A 73 2.49 9.34 7.19
N ASN A 74 1.88 10.30 7.90
CA ASN A 74 1.77 10.25 9.35
C ASN A 74 0.93 9.05 9.81
N GLN A 75 -0.12 8.70 9.10
CA GLN A 75 -0.95 7.55 9.43
C GLN A 75 -0.23 6.23 9.19
N VAL A 76 0.43 6.11 8.04
CA VAL A 76 1.29 4.98 7.72
C VAL A 76 2.36 4.81 8.80
N SER A 77 2.99 5.89 9.24
CA SER A 77 3.98 5.84 10.32
C SER A 77 3.41 5.37 11.67
N ARG A 78 2.11 5.56 11.90
CA ARG A 78 1.41 5.10 13.11
C ARG A 78 1.05 3.62 13.06
N PHE A 79 0.80 3.05 11.88
CA PHE A 79 0.47 1.64 11.74
C PHE A 79 1.61 0.73 12.20
N ASP A 80 2.84 1.15 11.94
CA ASP A 80 4.01 0.41 12.40
C ASP A 80 5.21 1.35 12.50
N SER A 81 5.77 1.50 13.70
CA SER A 81 6.95 2.34 13.92
C SER A 81 8.18 1.85 13.13
N ARG A 82 8.19 0.59 12.66
CA ARG A 82 9.24 0.02 11.80
C ARG A 82 9.10 0.48 10.33
N LEU A 83 7.96 1.05 9.94
CA LEU A 83 7.78 1.67 8.61
C LEU A 83 8.69 2.88 8.41
N MET A 84 9.10 3.57 9.49
CA MET A 84 9.94 4.76 9.43
C MET A 84 11.39 4.55 8.98
N GLY A 85 11.85 3.32 8.75
CA GLY A 85 13.22 3.10 8.30
C GLY A 85 13.55 1.72 7.76
N SER A 86 12.56 0.86 7.50
CA SER A 86 12.83 -0.51 7.07
C SER A 86 11.79 -1.08 6.12
N SER A 87 10.85 -0.29 5.61
CA SER A 87 9.82 -0.79 4.73
C SER A 87 9.91 -0.25 3.31
N TRP A 88 9.64 -1.11 2.33
CA TRP A 88 9.50 -0.71 0.94
C TRP A 88 8.17 0.01 0.72
N ILE A 89 8.28 1.20 0.14
CA ILE A 89 7.16 1.99 -0.37
C ILE A 89 7.17 1.95 -1.91
N GLY A 90 6.11 2.44 -2.54
CA GLY A 90 5.97 2.48 -3.98
C GLY A 90 6.90 3.47 -4.70
N LEU A 91 7.89 4.03 -4.02
CA LEU A 91 8.85 4.97 -4.60
C LEU A 91 10.10 4.23 -5.05
N SER A 92 10.49 4.40 -6.31
CA SER A 92 11.70 3.81 -6.86
C SER A 92 12.24 4.64 -8.03
N ASP A 93 13.55 4.59 -8.24
CA ASP A 93 14.24 5.13 -9.42
C ASP A 93 14.64 4.01 -10.41
N GLN A 94 14.12 2.79 -10.26
CA GLN A 94 14.49 1.64 -11.10
C GLN A 94 14.21 1.85 -12.60
N GLU A 95 13.23 2.68 -12.96
CA GLU A 95 12.97 3.03 -14.36
C GLU A 95 14.04 3.97 -14.94
N LYS A 96 14.54 4.91 -14.13
CA LYS A 96 15.56 5.87 -14.53
C LYS A 96 16.31 6.34 -13.29
N GLU A 97 17.58 5.93 -13.20
CA GLU A 97 18.47 6.30 -12.11
C GLU A 97 18.46 7.83 -11.91
N GLY A 98 18.29 8.26 -10.66
CA GLY A 98 18.15 9.67 -10.29
C GLY A 98 16.77 10.30 -10.53
N THR A 99 15.78 9.55 -11.05
CA THR A 99 14.40 9.99 -11.22
C THR A 99 13.46 9.12 -10.39
N LEU A 100 13.11 9.58 -9.19
CA LEU A 100 12.17 8.88 -8.31
C LEU A 100 10.74 8.96 -8.87
N LYS A 101 10.13 7.78 -9.04
CA LYS A 101 8.78 7.61 -9.58
C LYS A 101 7.99 6.66 -8.70
N TRP A 102 6.71 6.95 -8.55
CA TRP A 102 5.77 6.09 -7.84
C TRP A 102 5.33 4.93 -8.72
N VAL A 103 4.95 3.80 -8.11
CA VAL A 103 4.39 2.63 -8.82
C VAL A 103 3.12 2.95 -9.62
N ASP A 104 2.41 4.02 -9.26
CA ASP A 104 1.25 4.58 -9.96
C ASP A 104 1.64 5.42 -11.20
N GLY A 105 2.93 5.64 -11.43
CA GLY A 105 3.44 6.38 -12.58
C GLY A 105 3.69 7.86 -12.32
N THR A 106 3.23 8.40 -11.19
CA THR A 106 3.42 9.81 -10.84
C THR A 106 4.88 10.10 -10.41
N PRO A 107 5.48 11.24 -10.83
CA PRO A 107 6.82 11.62 -10.38
C PRO A 107 6.78 12.11 -8.92
N MET A 108 7.87 11.91 -8.17
CA MET A 108 7.97 12.37 -6.78
C MET A 108 7.75 13.88 -6.63
N THR A 109 8.18 14.68 -7.62
CA THR A 109 8.17 16.15 -7.59
C THR A 109 6.77 16.77 -7.72
N SER A 110 5.73 15.96 -7.96
CA SER A 110 4.38 16.47 -8.23
C SER A 110 3.47 16.47 -6.99
N ARG A 111 4.02 16.40 -5.77
CA ARG A 111 3.27 16.31 -4.51
C ARG A 111 3.79 17.23 -3.43
#